data_AF-A0A2M7XH57-F1
#
_entry.id   AF-A0A2M7XH57-F1
#
_cell.length_a   1.000
_cell.length_b   1.000
_cell.length_c   1.000
_cell.angle_alpha   90.00
_cell.angle_beta   90.00
_cell.angle_gamma   90.00
#
_symmetry.space_group_name_H-M   'P 1'
#
loop_
_entity.id
_entity.type
_entity.pdbx_description
1 polymer ?
#
loop_
_entity_poly.entity_id
_entity_poly.type
_entity_poly.pdbx_seq_one_letter_code
_entity_poly.pdbx_strand_id
1 'polypeptide(L)'
;MKIKVDPDLCIGAASCVTVAPETFELNEENKAWVLDHGKNPDGSVYERTIEVTEEEKENIILAAQSCPTLAVFIYDENGKQLFPEQ
;
A
#
# COMPACT_ATOMS: atom_id res chain seq x y z
N MET A 1 -7.85 -5.55 6.41
CA MET A 1 -6.42 -5.84 6.10
C MET A 1 -5.54 -4.67 6.51
N LYS A 2 -4.25 -4.90 6.77
CA LYS A 2 -3.30 -3.84 7.13
C LYS A 2 -2.25 -3.67 6.03
N ILE A 3 -2.02 -2.43 5.62
CA ILE A 3 -1.07 -2.05 4.57
C ILE A 3 -0.05 -1.11 5.19
N LYS A 4 1.22 -1.36 4.91
CA LYS A 4 2.34 -0.55 5.37
C LYS A 4 3.31 -0.30 4.23
N VAL A 5 3.66 0.96 4.01
CA VAL A 5 4.73 1.36 3.12
C VAL A 5 5.95 1.71 3.96
N ASP A 6 7.11 1.20 3.58
CA ASP A 6 8.37 1.60 4.18
C ASP A 6 8.95 2.79 3.39
N PRO A 7 8.98 4.02 3.96
CA PRO A 7 9.50 5.19 3.26
C PRO A 7 11.00 5.11 2.97
N ASP A 8 11.77 4.34 3.72
CA ASP A 8 13.21 4.16 3.49
C ASP A 8 13.46 3.28 2.26
N LEU A 9 12.61 2.28 2.03
CA LEU A 9 12.66 1.40 0.84
C LEU A 9 11.93 2.00 -0.37
N CYS A 10 10.96 2.90 -0.14
CA CYS A 10 10.16 3.48 -1.21
C CYS A 10 11.00 4.46 -2.04
N ILE A 11 11.27 4.12 -3.31
CA ILE A 11 12.05 4.98 -4.23
C ILE A 11 11.18 5.90 -5.09
N GLY A 12 9.86 5.95 -4.85
CA GLY A 12 8.95 6.79 -5.63
C GLY A 12 8.69 6.32 -7.06
N ALA A 13 8.75 5.00 -7.31
CA ALA A 13 8.53 4.44 -8.65
C ALA A 13 7.09 4.60 -9.18
N ALA A 14 6.14 5.03 -8.35
CA ALA A 14 4.72 5.24 -8.69
C ALA A 14 3.95 4.02 -9.24
N SER A 15 4.54 2.82 -9.25
CA SER A 15 3.91 1.60 -9.78
C SER A 15 2.66 1.22 -8.98
N CYS A 16 2.73 1.31 -7.65
CA CYS A 16 1.59 1.04 -6.76
C CYS A 16 0.40 1.98 -7.01
N VAL A 17 0.65 3.28 -7.25
CA VAL A 17 -0.38 4.27 -7.58
C VAL A 17 -1.05 3.98 -8.92
N THR A 18 -0.29 3.43 -9.88
CA THR A 18 -0.83 3.07 -11.19
C THR A 18 -1.78 1.88 -11.10
N VAL A 19 -1.48 0.91 -10.22
CA VAL A 19 -2.27 -0.32 -10.06
C VAL A 19 -3.46 -0.11 -9.12
N ALA A 20 -3.24 0.54 -7.98
CA ALA A 20 -4.25 0.80 -6.96
C ALA A 20 -4.25 2.28 -6.53
N PRO A 21 -4.73 3.20 -7.40
CA PRO A 21 -4.77 4.64 -7.11
C PRO A 21 -5.68 5.01 -5.93
N GLU A 22 -6.64 4.15 -5.60
CA GLU A 22 -7.54 4.33 -4.47
C GLU A 22 -6.90 3.94 -3.13
N THR A 23 -5.74 3.27 -3.17
CA THR A 23 -5.02 2.80 -1.98
C THR A 23 -3.66 3.45 -1.83
N PHE A 24 -3.04 3.93 -2.91
CA PHE A 24 -1.71 4.53 -2.85
C PHE A 24 -1.71 5.90 -3.51
N GLU A 25 -1.05 6.85 -2.85
CA GLU A 25 -0.83 8.20 -3.38
C GLU A 25 0.61 8.63 -3.08
N LEU A 26 1.24 9.35 -4.01
CA LEU A 26 2.57 9.91 -3.78
C LEU A 26 2.46 11.26 -3.07
N ASN A 27 3.29 11.43 -2.06
CA ASN A 27 3.45 12.69 -1.36
C ASN A 27 4.42 13.65 -2.06
N GLU A 28 4.63 14.82 -1.46
CA GLU A 28 5.57 15.85 -1.93
C GLU A 28 7.03 15.36 -1.99
N GLU A 29 7.38 14.34 -1.20
CA GLU A 29 8.71 13.70 -1.17
C GLU A 29 8.82 12.50 -2.13
N ASN A 30 7.82 12.28 -3.01
CA ASN A 30 7.70 11.11 -3.89
C ASN A 30 7.68 9.77 -3.14
N LYS A 31 7.15 9.73 -1.92
CA LYS A 31 6.92 8.52 -1.14
C LYS A 31 5.44 8.15 -1.19
N ALA A 32 5.15 6.85 -1.29
CA ALA A 32 3.79 6.38 -1.30
C ALA A 32 3.20 6.37 0.12
N TRP A 33 2.05 7.01 0.30
CA TRP A 33 1.18 6.88 1.45
C TRP A 33 0.01 5.96 1.15
N VAL A 34 -0.64 5.49 2.22
CA VAL A 34 -1.80 4.60 2.12
C VAL A 34 -3.07 5.42 2.25
N LEU A 35 -3.96 5.27 1.27
CA LEU A 35 -5.31 5.81 1.23
C LEU A 35 -6.35 4.76 1.66
N ASP A 36 -7.53 5.24 2.02
CA ASP A 36 -8.72 4.46 2.30
C ASP A 36 -9.78 4.78 1.25
N HIS A 37 -9.87 3.98 0.19
CA HIS A 37 -10.79 4.17 -0.94
C HIS A 37 -10.74 5.60 -1.52
N GLY A 38 -9.52 6.07 -1.80
CA GLY A 38 -9.25 7.43 -2.31
C GLY A 38 -9.37 8.54 -1.26
N LYS A 39 -9.61 8.20 0.01
CA LYS A 39 -9.71 9.16 1.12
C LYS A 39 -8.52 9.06 2.04
N ASN A 40 -8.26 10.17 2.73
CA ASN A 40 -7.15 10.29 3.66
C ASN A 40 -7.61 10.79 5.04
N PRO A 41 -8.44 10.01 5.78
CA PRO A 41 -9.09 10.47 7.01
C PRO A 41 -8.10 10.84 8.13
N ASP A 42 -7.00 10.08 8.26
CA ASP A 42 -5.96 10.31 9.28
C ASP A 42 -4.81 11.18 8.77
N GLY A 43 -4.97 11.74 7.58
CA GLY A 43 -3.88 12.35 6.84
C GLY A 43 -2.83 11.34 6.40
N SER A 44 -1.78 11.90 5.86
CA SER A 44 -0.64 11.28 5.19
C SER A 44 0.14 10.25 6.01
N VAL A 45 -0.39 9.03 6.08
CA VAL A 45 0.22 7.92 6.82
C VAL A 45 0.79 6.85 5.90
N TYR A 46 1.92 6.28 6.31
CA TYR A 46 2.55 5.15 5.64
C TYR A 46 1.91 3.81 6.01
N GLU A 47 1.13 3.76 7.09
CA GLU A 47 0.50 2.54 7.58
C GLU A 47 -0.98 2.80 7.83
N ARG A 48 -1.86 1.97 7.25
CA ARG A 48 -3.29 2.03 7.49
C ARG A 48 -3.91 0.64 7.51
N THR A 49 -4.92 0.48 8.36
CA THR A 49 -5.79 -0.69 8.36
C THR A 49 -7.10 -0.29 7.68
N ILE A 50 -7.45 -0.96 6.59
CA ILE A 50 -8.66 -0.72 5.82
C ILE A 50 -9.43 -2.02 5.64
N GLU A 51 -10.76 -1.93 5.66
CA GLU A 51 -11.65 -3.02 5.28
C GLU A 51 -11.84 -2.95 3.77
N VAL A 52 -11.51 -4.01 3.04
CA VAL A 52 -11.64 -4.05 1.59
C VAL A 52 -12.32 -5.35 1.18
N THR A 53 -12.91 -5.34 -0.01
CA THR A 53 -13.41 -6.55 -0.67
C THR A 53 -12.27 -7.44 -1.13
N GLU A 54 -12.57 -8.69 -1.47
CA GLU A 54 -11.55 -9.61 -2.00
C GLU A 54 -10.98 -9.12 -3.35
N GLU A 55 -11.78 -8.45 -4.19
CA GLU A 55 -11.33 -7.86 -5.46
C GLU A 55 -10.32 -6.74 -5.24
N GLU A 56 -10.60 -5.84 -4.29
CA GLU A 56 -9.68 -4.76 -3.92
C GLU A 56 -8.40 -5.31 -3.30
N LYS A 57 -8.52 -6.32 -2.43
CA LYS A 57 -7.37 -7.01 -1.84
C LYS A 57 -6.46 -7.60 -2.92
N GLU A 58 -7.00 -8.26 -3.93
CA GLU A 58 -6.22 -8.75 -5.07
C GLU A 58 -5.47 -7.61 -5.78
N ASN A 59 -6.16 -6.49 -6.03
CA ASN A 59 -5.55 -5.32 -6.67
C ASN A 59 -4.44 -4.68 -5.80
N ILE A 60 -4.65 -4.60 -4.49
CA ILE A 60 -3.66 -4.08 -3.53
C ILE A 60 -2.43 -4.99 -3.46
N ILE A 61 -2.62 -6.31 -3.49
CA ILE A 61 -1.52 -7.28 -3.56
C ILE A 61 -0.74 -7.13 -4.87
N LEU A 62 -1.44 -6.99 -6.00
CA LEU A 62 -0.83 -6.68 -7.30
C LEU A 62 -0.02 -5.38 -7.27
N ALA A 63 -0.54 -4.34 -6.62
CA ALA A 63 0.16 -3.07 -6.44
C ALA A 63 1.43 -3.23 -5.61
N ALA A 64 1.40 -4.04 -4.54
CA ALA A 64 2.59 -4.35 -3.75
C ALA A 64 3.62 -5.17 -4.54
N GLN A 65 3.18 -6.16 -5.33
CA GLN A 65 4.04 -6.94 -6.22
C GLN A 65 4.67 -6.09 -7.33
N SER A 66 4.01 -5.01 -7.75
CA SER A 66 4.56 -4.05 -8.72
C SER A 66 5.72 -3.22 -8.17
N CYS A 67 5.92 -3.21 -6.85
CA CYS A 67 6.94 -2.40 -6.21
C CYS A 67 8.34 -3.01 -6.46
N PRO A 68 9.25 -2.33 -7.19
CA PRO A 68 10.56 -2.87 -7.53
C PRO A 68 11.48 -3.06 -6.33
N THR A 69 11.23 -2.35 -5.22
CA THR A 69 12.03 -2.40 -3.99
C THR A 69 11.33 -3.12 -2.85
N LEU A 70 10.17 -3.75 -3.11
CA LEU A 70 9.38 -4.46 -2.10
C LEU A 70 9.05 -3.59 -0.87
N ALA A 71 8.83 -2.29 -1.08
CA ALA A 71 8.57 -1.32 -0.02
C ALA A 71 7.14 -1.39 0.54
N VAL A 72 6.26 -2.20 -0.05
CA VAL A 72 4.86 -2.33 0.37
C VAL A 72 4.66 -3.67 1.06
N PHE A 73 4.21 -3.60 2.31
CA PHE A 73 3.91 -4.74 3.17
C PHE A 73 2.41 -4.85 3.35
N ILE A 74 1.90 -6.07 3.19
CA ILE A 74 0.49 -6.38 3.33
C ILE A 74 0.33 -7.45 4.41
N TYR A 75 -0.60 -7.20 5.32
CA TYR A 75 -0.98 -8.11 6.39
C TYR A 75 -2.48 -8.40 6.31
N ASP A 76 -2.85 -9.65 6.58
CA ASP A 76 -4.24 -10.06 6.74
C ASP A 76 -4.83 -9.56 8.07
N GLU A 77 -6.10 -9.86 8.31
CA GLU A 77 -6.81 -9.50 9.54
C GLU A 77 -6.31 -10.26 10.78
N ASN A 78 -5.66 -11.41 10.57
CA ASN A 78 -5.03 -12.20 11.62
C ASN A 78 -3.61 -11.72 11.94
N GLY A 79 -3.10 -10.69 11.24
CA GLY A 79 -1.74 -10.18 11.36
C GLY A 79 -0.70 -10.99 10.58
N LYS A 80 -1.11 -11.97 9.76
CA LYS A 80 -0.21 -12.71 8.88
C LYS A 80 0.23 -11.82 7.72
N GLN A 81 1.54 -11.70 7.51
CA GLN A 81 2.08 -11.03 6.34
C GLN A 81 1.78 -11.84 5.07
N LEU A 82 1.07 -11.23 4.13
CA LEU A 82 0.77 -11.79 2.81
C LEU A 82 1.87 -11.45 1.80
N PHE A 83 2.46 -10.26 1.91
CA PHE A 83 3.54 -9.80 1.03
C PHE A 83 4.43 -8.77 1.76
N PRO A 84 5.73 -8.70 1.46
CA PRO A 84 6.54 -9.65 0.67
C PRO A 84 6.62 -11.02 1.35
N GLU A 85 6.63 -12.11 0.57
CA GLU A 85 6.92 -13.45 1.11
C GLU A 85 8.42 -13.52 1.47
N GLN A 86 8.74 -13.95 2.70
CA GLN A 86 10.11 -14.14 3.16
C GLN A 86 10.63 -15.54 2.82
#